data_AF-A0AAV7DK44-F1
#
_entry.id   AF-A0AAV7DK44-F1
#
_cell.length_a   1.000
_cell.length_b   1.000
_cell.length_c   1.000
_cell.angle_alpha   90.00
_cell.angle_beta   90.00
_cell.angle_gamma   90.00
#
_symmetry.space_group_name_H-M   'P 1'
#
loop_
_entity.id
_entity.type
_entity.pdbx_description
1 polymer ?
#
loop_
_entity_poly.entity_id
_entity_poly.type
_entity_poly.pdbx_seq_one_letter_code
_entity_poly.pdbx_strand_id
1 'polypeptide(L)'
;MRQEATLRKLKTFLQAPVNSQDILEGAVLIDQYCNPLEDVSPENIQAEIDDITRKVKVYLSAKNSRHPSLSMAGDSYIEDLDLQGQALEALNHVLFTAMKFKGNVADFYNPLNSYIHQVLINRTGIPISLSVLYLTLAKHLGIRLEPVNFPHHFMLRWCQRAQGASNITDYVYVDAFGNGKCLTAKECEYMIGQHVTEEFYAAVSTKEVLQRMVGNLLNLGKRESKDRSFMLLRVSLDLYLAMYPDSVQHLLLQARLYFHLGIWPEKVLDILQNIQALDPSQHGAVAYLVQHTLEHIERRREDSGPNVKLRSSEKEVCYSVGLLVRHKRLRNLVKGLFYARRVVLFSGLILQCVTFFKSLIRAFF
;
A
#
# COMPACT_ATOMS: atom_id res chain seq x y z
N MET A 1 14.23 -4.34 8.72
CA MET A 1 14.52 -5.61 7.97
C MET A 1 13.51 -5.93 6.88
N ARG A 2 12.25 -6.37 7.16
CA ARG A 2 11.30 -6.78 6.08
C ARG A 2 10.88 -5.62 5.16
N GLN A 3 10.42 -4.49 5.72
CA GLN A 3 10.05 -3.30 4.91
C GLN A 3 11.19 -2.76 4.06
N GLU A 4 12.42 -2.70 4.60
CA GLU A 4 13.61 -2.27 3.84
C GLU A 4 13.96 -3.24 2.72
N ALA A 5 13.79 -4.55 2.94
CA ALA A 5 13.98 -5.56 1.90
C ALA A 5 12.91 -5.40 0.79
N THR A 6 11.64 -5.22 1.14
CA THR A 6 10.57 -4.95 0.18
C THR A 6 10.83 -3.66 -0.59
N LEU A 7 11.29 -2.60 0.09
CA LEU A 7 11.62 -1.34 -0.56
C LEU A 7 12.77 -1.47 -1.57
N ARG A 8 13.80 -2.28 -1.25
CA ARG A 8 14.87 -2.58 -2.20
C ARG A 8 14.33 -3.32 -3.43
N LYS A 9 13.48 -4.33 -3.23
CA LYS A 9 12.81 -5.04 -4.33
C LYS A 9 12.00 -4.09 -5.21
N LEU A 10 11.20 -3.21 -4.61
CA LEU A 10 10.41 -2.21 -5.34
C LEU A 10 11.29 -1.24 -6.14
N LYS A 11 12.43 -0.79 -5.59
CA LYS A 11 13.37 0.05 -6.34
C LYS A 11 13.96 -0.69 -7.55
N THR A 12 14.38 -1.94 -7.37
CA THR A 12 14.87 -2.77 -8.48
C THR A 12 13.79 -2.99 -9.53
N PHE A 13 12.55 -3.29 -9.11
CA PHE A 13 11.40 -3.44 -10.00
C PHE A 13 11.14 -2.17 -10.84
N LEU A 14 11.13 -0.99 -10.20
CA LEU A 14 10.87 0.28 -10.90
C LEU A 14 12.01 0.71 -11.84
N GLN A 15 13.21 0.15 -11.68
CA GLN A 15 14.36 0.38 -12.56
C GLN A 15 14.38 -0.59 -13.76
N ALA A 16 13.60 -1.66 -13.73
CA ALA A 16 13.49 -2.60 -14.84
C ALA A 16 12.83 -1.93 -16.07
N PRO A 17 13.12 -2.41 -17.30
CA PRO A 17 12.46 -1.92 -18.51
C PRO A 17 10.93 -1.97 -18.40
N VAL A 18 10.23 -0.95 -18.90
CA VAL A 18 8.76 -0.82 -18.75
C VAL A 18 8.00 -2.07 -19.21
N ASN A 19 8.43 -2.70 -20.30
CA ASN A 19 7.79 -3.90 -20.84
C ASN A 19 7.96 -5.16 -19.97
N SER A 20 8.87 -5.13 -19.00
CA SER A 20 9.09 -6.23 -18.05
C SER A 20 8.41 -6.01 -16.70
N GLN A 21 7.79 -4.84 -16.48
CA GLN A 21 7.15 -4.50 -15.21
C GLN A 21 5.72 -5.04 -15.16
N ASP A 22 5.50 -6.08 -14.38
CA ASP A 22 4.16 -6.62 -14.11
C ASP A 22 3.43 -5.80 -13.04
N ILE A 23 2.21 -5.34 -13.36
CA ILE A 23 1.42 -4.47 -12.47
C ILE A 23 1.01 -5.20 -11.19
N LEU A 24 0.69 -6.50 -11.26
CA LEU A 24 0.33 -7.28 -10.08
C LEU A 24 1.54 -7.43 -9.14
N GLU A 25 2.72 -7.73 -9.68
CA GLU A 25 3.95 -7.81 -8.87
C GLU A 25 4.20 -6.48 -8.12
N GLY A 26 4.12 -5.35 -8.82
CA GLY A 26 4.25 -4.04 -8.21
C GLY A 26 3.20 -3.78 -7.12
N ALA A 27 1.95 -4.18 -7.35
CA ALA A 27 0.86 -4.06 -6.39
C ALA A 27 1.10 -4.91 -5.13
N VAL A 28 1.65 -6.13 -5.28
CA VAL A 28 2.04 -7.01 -4.16
C VAL A 28 3.20 -6.41 -3.36
N LEU A 29 4.15 -5.74 -4.00
CA LEU A 29 5.25 -5.06 -3.30
C LEU A 29 4.76 -3.87 -2.46
N ILE A 30 3.79 -3.09 -2.97
CA ILE A 30 3.11 -2.04 -2.18
C ILE A 30 2.45 -2.66 -0.95
N ASP A 31 1.73 -3.76 -1.16
CA ASP A 31 0.98 -4.47 -0.12
C ASP A 31 1.91 -4.99 0.99
N GLN A 32 2.97 -5.70 0.64
CA GLN A 32 4.01 -6.17 1.56
C GLN A 32 4.70 -5.05 2.34
N TYR A 33 4.89 -3.88 1.70
CA TYR A 33 5.51 -2.74 2.35
C TYR A 33 4.58 -2.14 3.41
N CYS A 34 3.30 -1.97 3.06
CA CYS A 34 2.28 -1.42 3.94
C CYS A 34 1.91 -2.37 5.08
N ASN A 35 1.95 -3.68 4.85
CA ASN A 35 1.53 -4.72 5.79
C ASN A 35 2.69 -5.66 6.16
N PRO A 36 3.76 -5.18 6.81
CA PRO A 36 4.97 -5.98 7.04
C PRO A 36 4.79 -7.14 8.02
N LEU A 37 3.73 -7.11 8.82
CA LEU A 37 3.39 -8.17 9.79
C LEU A 37 2.49 -9.25 9.19
N GLU A 38 1.85 -8.96 8.06
CA GLU A 38 0.98 -9.91 7.35
C GLU A 38 1.82 -10.85 6.47
N ASP A 39 1.31 -12.05 6.23
CA ASP A 39 1.92 -13.00 5.31
C ASP A 39 1.37 -12.82 3.89
N VAL A 40 1.80 -11.74 3.24
CA VAL A 40 1.46 -11.47 1.84
C VAL A 40 2.43 -12.26 0.95
N SER A 41 2.09 -13.53 0.66
CA SER A 41 2.86 -14.42 -0.22
C SER A 41 2.50 -14.20 -1.70
N PRO A 42 3.48 -13.85 -2.57
CA PRO A 42 3.26 -13.78 -4.01
C PRO A 42 2.78 -15.11 -4.60
N GLU A 43 3.24 -16.23 -4.07
CA GLU A 43 2.87 -17.57 -4.52
C GLU A 43 1.39 -17.86 -4.23
N ASN A 44 0.90 -17.49 -3.05
CA ASN A 44 -0.53 -17.61 -2.71
C ASN A 44 -1.41 -16.72 -3.58
N ILE A 45 -0.97 -15.48 -3.83
CA ILE A 45 -1.69 -14.55 -4.72
C ILE A 45 -1.75 -15.13 -6.15
N GLN A 46 -0.63 -15.66 -6.65
CA GLN A 46 -0.57 -16.29 -7.96
C GLN A 46 -1.50 -17.52 -8.04
N ALA A 47 -1.53 -18.35 -7.01
CA ALA A 47 -2.41 -19.52 -6.94
C ALA A 47 -3.89 -19.13 -6.99
N GLU A 48 -4.29 -18.04 -6.31
CA GLU A 48 -5.65 -17.51 -6.38
C GLU A 48 -5.98 -16.97 -7.78
N ILE A 49 -5.04 -16.26 -8.42
CA ILE A 49 -5.21 -15.81 -9.81
C ILE A 49 -5.41 -17.01 -10.74
N ASP A 50 -4.57 -18.04 -10.63
CA ASP A 50 -4.65 -19.24 -11.46
C ASP A 50 -5.96 -20.01 -11.24
N ASP A 51 -6.45 -20.08 -9.98
CA ASP A 51 -7.74 -20.68 -9.66
C ASP A 51 -8.92 -19.92 -10.29
N ILE A 52 -8.90 -18.58 -10.23
CA ILE A 52 -9.91 -17.73 -10.89
C ILE A 52 -9.84 -17.92 -12.41
N THR A 53 -8.65 -17.84 -13.01
CA THR A 53 -8.45 -18.07 -14.45
C THR A 53 -8.98 -19.45 -14.86
N ARG A 54 -8.71 -20.50 -14.08
CA ARG A 54 -9.23 -21.85 -14.34
C ARG A 54 -10.76 -21.87 -14.31
N LYS A 55 -11.41 -21.21 -13.34
CA LYS A 55 -12.88 -21.09 -13.29
C LYS A 55 -13.43 -20.37 -14.52
N VAL A 56 -12.77 -19.31 -14.99
CA VAL A 56 -13.13 -18.61 -16.23
C VAL A 56 -13.01 -19.54 -17.44
N LYS A 57 -11.90 -20.27 -17.57
CA LYS A 57 -11.70 -21.24 -18.66
C LYS A 57 -12.75 -22.36 -18.64
N VAL A 58 -13.12 -22.88 -17.47
CA VAL A 58 -14.20 -23.88 -17.33
C VAL A 58 -15.53 -23.30 -17.83
N TYR A 59 -15.91 -22.11 -17.38
CA TYR A 59 -17.15 -21.46 -17.83
C TYR A 59 -17.15 -21.17 -19.33
N LEU A 60 -16.02 -20.69 -19.86
CA LEU A 60 -15.83 -20.41 -21.27
C LEU A 60 -15.91 -21.69 -22.11
N SER A 61 -15.30 -22.80 -21.66
CA SER A 61 -15.32 -24.08 -22.38
C SER A 61 -16.71 -24.66 -22.56
N ALA A 62 -17.63 -24.39 -21.62
CA ALA A 62 -19.03 -24.80 -21.72
C ALA A 62 -19.79 -24.03 -22.82
N LYS A 63 -19.34 -22.83 -23.17
CA LYS A 63 -19.91 -22.02 -24.25
C LYS A 63 -19.18 -22.22 -25.58
N ASN A 64 -17.85 -22.31 -25.54
CA ASN A 64 -16.97 -22.47 -26.69
C ASN A 64 -15.79 -23.38 -26.30
N SER A 65 -15.93 -24.67 -26.57
CA SER A 65 -14.95 -25.70 -26.20
C SER A 65 -13.63 -25.64 -26.99
N ARG A 66 -13.59 -24.87 -28.08
CA ARG A 66 -12.41 -24.67 -28.92
C ARG A 66 -11.80 -23.28 -28.77
N HIS A 67 -12.23 -22.52 -27.76
CA HIS A 67 -11.76 -21.15 -27.58
C HIS A 67 -10.25 -21.10 -27.30
N PRO A 68 -9.48 -20.20 -27.96
CA PRO A 68 -8.02 -20.12 -27.80
C PRO A 68 -7.59 -19.87 -26.34
N SER A 69 -8.32 -19.04 -25.59
CA SER A 69 -8.06 -18.79 -24.15
C SER A 69 -7.95 -20.06 -23.30
N LEU A 70 -8.51 -21.20 -23.72
CA LEU A 70 -8.43 -22.45 -22.95
C LEU A 70 -6.99 -22.97 -22.88
N SER A 71 -6.24 -22.87 -23.98
CA SER A 71 -4.85 -23.32 -24.09
C SER A 71 -3.82 -22.21 -23.86
N MET A 72 -4.24 -20.94 -23.77
CA MET A 72 -3.31 -19.84 -23.56
C MET A 72 -2.65 -19.86 -22.17
N ALA A 73 -1.37 -19.55 -22.14
CA ALA A 73 -0.59 -19.22 -20.96
C ALA A 73 0.37 -18.07 -21.32
N GLY A 74 0.31 -16.95 -20.61
CA GLY A 74 1.27 -15.85 -20.76
C GLY A 74 0.98 -14.82 -21.87
N ASP A 75 2.05 -14.24 -22.44
CA ASP A 75 2.09 -12.97 -23.18
C ASP A 75 1.59 -13.02 -24.64
N SER A 76 0.81 -14.03 -25.01
CA SER A 76 0.21 -14.13 -26.35
C SER A 76 -1.23 -13.63 -26.34
N TYR A 77 -1.61 -12.87 -27.36
CA TYR A 77 -2.93 -12.26 -27.45
C TYR A 77 -3.75 -12.85 -28.59
N ILE A 78 -5.06 -12.94 -28.38
CA ILE A 78 -6.02 -13.36 -29.40
C ILE A 78 -6.25 -12.20 -30.35
N GLU A 79 -6.10 -12.40 -31.66
CA GLU A 79 -6.31 -11.32 -32.65
C GLU A 79 -7.80 -11.05 -32.91
N ASP A 80 -8.62 -12.10 -32.87
CA ASP A 80 -10.05 -12.03 -33.13
C ASP A 80 -10.80 -11.31 -31.99
N LEU A 81 -11.46 -10.21 -32.32
CA LEU A 81 -12.17 -9.35 -31.35
C LEU A 81 -13.41 -10.02 -30.76
N ASP A 82 -14.10 -10.87 -31.54
CA ASP A 82 -15.30 -11.56 -31.06
C ASP A 82 -14.92 -12.65 -30.04
N LEU A 83 -13.81 -13.35 -30.26
CA LEU A 83 -13.24 -14.30 -29.29
C LEU A 83 -12.73 -13.57 -28.04
N GLN A 84 -12.04 -12.44 -28.18
CA GLN A 84 -11.69 -11.61 -27.01
C GLN A 84 -12.94 -11.19 -26.22
N GLY A 85 -14.02 -10.78 -26.90
CA GLY A 85 -15.30 -10.43 -26.30
C GLY A 85 -15.93 -11.60 -25.52
N GLN A 86 -15.96 -12.80 -26.10
CA GLN A 86 -16.46 -14.01 -25.43
C GLN A 86 -15.67 -14.31 -24.14
N ALA A 87 -14.35 -14.16 -24.17
CA ALA A 87 -13.50 -14.35 -23.00
C ALA A 87 -13.73 -13.27 -21.93
N LEU A 88 -13.94 -12.00 -22.31
CA LEU A 88 -14.30 -10.92 -21.40
C LEU A 88 -15.68 -11.15 -20.75
N GLU A 89 -16.67 -11.62 -21.51
CA GLU A 89 -17.98 -11.99 -20.96
C GLU A 89 -17.87 -13.13 -19.94
N ALA A 90 -17.05 -14.15 -20.24
CA ALA A 90 -16.77 -15.23 -19.31
C ALA A 90 -16.09 -14.73 -18.03
N LEU A 91 -15.10 -13.84 -18.16
CA LEU A 91 -14.43 -13.19 -17.05
C LEU A 91 -15.43 -12.39 -16.19
N ASN A 92 -16.26 -11.56 -16.81
CA ASN A 92 -17.29 -10.77 -16.13
C ASN A 92 -18.27 -11.66 -15.35
N HIS A 93 -18.74 -12.74 -15.98
CA HIS A 93 -19.65 -13.66 -15.32
C HIS A 93 -19.01 -14.32 -14.10
N VAL A 94 -17.82 -14.90 -14.26
CA VAL A 94 -17.16 -15.59 -13.14
C VAL A 94 -16.81 -14.63 -12.02
N LEU A 95 -16.20 -13.48 -12.33
CA LEU A 95 -15.72 -12.55 -11.32
C LEU A 95 -16.88 -11.89 -10.55
N PHE A 96 -17.83 -11.30 -11.27
CA PHE A 96 -18.88 -10.48 -10.65
C PHE A 96 -20.16 -11.27 -10.33
N THR A 97 -20.50 -12.28 -11.14
CA THR A 97 -21.73 -13.06 -10.93
C THR A 97 -21.50 -14.30 -10.07
N ALA A 98 -20.51 -15.13 -10.39
CA ALA A 98 -20.28 -16.38 -9.66
C ALA A 98 -19.49 -16.14 -8.36
N MET A 99 -18.42 -15.35 -8.42
CA MET A 99 -17.53 -15.11 -7.28
C MET A 99 -17.93 -13.89 -6.44
N LYS A 100 -18.82 -13.03 -6.96
CA LYS A 100 -19.36 -11.85 -6.26
C LYS A 100 -18.30 -10.80 -5.87
N PHE A 101 -17.26 -10.66 -6.69
CA PHE A 101 -16.43 -9.46 -6.59
C PHE A 101 -17.28 -8.21 -6.83
N LYS A 102 -17.00 -7.13 -6.12
CA LYS A 102 -17.71 -5.86 -6.29
C LYS A 102 -16.91 -4.67 -5.77
N GLY A 103 -17.21 -3.48 -6.30
CA GLY A 103 -16.76 -2.23 -5.70
C GLY A 103 -17.31 -2.03 -4.27
N ASN A 104 -16.46 -1.60 -3.33
CA ASN A 104 -16.88 -1.32 -1.96
C ASN A 104 -17.39 0.10 -1.81
N VAL A 105 -18.60 0.41 -2.31
CA VAL A 105 -19.17 1.76 -2.21
C VAL A 105 -19.51 2.12 -0.76
N ALA A 106 -19.97 1.15 0.03
CA ALA A 106 -20.42 1.36 1.41
C ALA A 106 -19.26 1.72 2.35
N ASP A 107 -18.09 1.14 2.13
CA ASP A 107 -16.89 1.38 2.94
C ASP A 107 -15.69 1.70 2.04
N PHE A 108 -15.87 2.70 1.17
CA PHE A 108 -14.91 3.04 0.11
C PHE A 108 -13.54 3.43 0.64
N TYR A 109 -13.50 4.09 1.80
CA TYR A 109 -12.27 4.61 2.39
C TYR A 109 -11.53 3.60 3.27
N ASN A 110 -11.97 2.34 3.31
CA ASN A 110 -11.23 1.29 4.01
C ASN A 110 -9.93 0.95 3.26
N PRO A 111 -8.75 1.04 3.92
CA PRO A 111 -7.47 0.77 3.28
C PRO A 111 -7.34 -0.68 2.77
N LEU A 112 -8.07 -1.63 3.37
CA LEU A 112 -8.08 -3.03 2.92
C LEU A 112 -8.55 -3.17 1.46
N ASN A 113 -9.39 -2.26 0.97
CA ASN A 113 -9.83 -2.27 -0.42
C ASN A 113 -8.69 -1.98 -1.42
N SER A 114 -7.54 -1.47 -0.96
CA SER A 114 -6.38 -1.13 -1.81
C SER A 114 -5.30 -2.20 -1.83
N TYR A 115 -5.35 -3.18 -0.93
CA TYR A 115 -4.37 -4.25 -0.79
C TYR A 115 -4.83 -5.49 -1.56
N ILE A 116 -4.05 -5.97 -2.54
CA ILE A 116 -4.47 -7.05 -3.45
C ILE A 116 -4.80 -8.34 -2.69
N HIS A 117 -4.03 -8.69 -1.65
CA HIS A 117 -4.34 -9.88 -0.85
C HIS A 117 -5.72 -9.77 -0.18
N GLN A 118 -6.09 -8.59 0.30
CA GLN A 118 -7.40 -8.32 0.91
C GLN A 118 -8.51 -8.25 -0.13
N VAL A 119 -8.24 -7.73 -1.33
CA VAL A 119 -9.22 -7.72 -2.42
C VAL A 119 -9.58 -9.14 -2.83
N LEU A 120 -8.62 -10.07 -2.88
CA LEU A 120 -8.87 -11.47 -3.18
C LEU A 120 -9.69 -12.15 -2.06
N ILE A 121 -9.35 -11.91 -0.79
CA ILE A 121 -10.05 -12.48 0.37
C ILE A 121 -11.48 -11.94 0.48
N ASN A 122 -11.62 -10.61 0.53
CA ASN A 122 -12.89 -9.94 0.80
C ASN A 122 -13.78 -9.84 -0.44
N ARG A 123 -13.19 -10.03 -1.63
CA ARG A 123 -13.83 -9.84 -2.95
C ARG A 123 -14.41 -8.44 -3.11
N THR A 124 -13.79 -7.47 -2.44
CA THR A 124 -14.18 -6.06 -2.50
C THR A 124 -12.95 -5.19 -2.71
N GLY A 125 -13.07 -4.15 -3.52
CA GLY A 125 -11.97 -3.24 -3.81
C GLY A 125 -12.42 -1.85 -4.22
N ILE A 126 -11.42 -1.00 -4.49
CA ILE A 126 -11.58 0.32 -5.12
C ILE A 126 -11.33 0.22 -6.64
N PRO A 127 -11.61 1.27 -7.44
CA PRO A 127 -11.51 1.19 -8.88
C PRO A 127 -10.16 0.67 -9.40
N ILE A 128 -9.05 1.15 -8.84
CA ILE A 128 -7.72 0.74 -9.29
C ILE A 128 -7.41 -0.72 -8.92
N SER A 129 -7.75 -1.17 -7.71
CA SER A 129 -7.37 -2.52 -7.27
C SER A 129 -8.18 -3.61 -7.96
N LEU A 130 -9.47 -3.37 -8.21
CA LEU A 130 -10.29 -4.28 -9.03
C LEU A 130 -9.82 -4.28 -10.50
N SER A 131 -9.40 -3.13 -11.03
CA SER A 131 -8.87 -3.05 -12.39
C SER A 131 -7.53 -3.77 -12.54
N VAL A 132 -6.64 -3.72 -11.54
CA VAL A 132 -5.41 -4.51 -11.52
C VAL A 132 -5.73 -6.01 -11.57
N LEU A 133 -6.63 -6.49 -10.70
CA LEU A 133 -7.07 -7.90 -10.73
C LEU A 133 -7.66 -8.28 -12.09
N TYR A 134 -8.56 -7.45 -12.62
CA TYR A 134 -9.22 -7.69 -13.90
C TYR A 134 -8.22 -7.76 -15.06
N LEU A 135 -7.29 -6.81 -15.11
CA LEU A 135 -6.22 -6.73 -16.11
C LEU A 135 -5.34 -7.99 -16.09
N THR A 136 -4.92 -8.44 -14.90
CA THR A 136 -4.13 -9.67 -14.73
C THR A 136 -4.89 -10.89 -15.27
N LEU A 137 -6.16 -11.04 -14.90
CA LEU A 137 -6.98 -12.17 -15.35
C LEU A 137 -7.22 -12.13 -16.86
N ALA A 138 -7.46 -10.96 -17.44
CA ALA A 138 -7.63 -10.76 -18.87
C ALA A 138 -6.36 -11.16 -19.64
N LYS A 139 -5.18 -10.78 -19.14
CA LYS A 139 -3.89 -11.18 -19.71
C LYS A 139 -3.75 -12.70 -19.78
N HIS A 140 -4.09 -13.43 -18.72
CA HIS A 140 -4.06 -14.90 -18.71
C HIS A 140 -5.06 -15.57 -19.65
N LEU A 141 -6.06 -14.83 -20.13
CA LEU A 141 -7.04 -15.28 -21.11
C LEU A 141 -6.67 -14.85 -22.54
N GLY A 142 -5.51 -14.23 -22.74
CA GLY A 142 -5.05 -13.75 -24.04
C GLY A 142 -5.71 -12.45 -24.50
N ILE A 143 -6.23 -11.64 -23.58
CA ILE A 143 -6.88 -10.37 -23.88
C ILE A 143 -5.95 -9.22 -23.49
N ARG A 144 -5.71 -8.30 -24.44
CA ARG A 144 -4.90 -7.12 -24.20
C ARG A 144 -5.78 -5.97 -23.73
N LEU A 145 -5.62 -5.61 -22.46
CA LEU A 145 -6.20 -4.40 -21.88
C LEU A 145 -5.09 -3.45 -21.46
N GLU A 146 -5.37 -2.16 -21.46
CA GLU A 146 -4.42 -1.13 -21.05
C GLU A 146 -5.02 -0.29 -19.93
N PRO A 147 -4.29 0.01 -18.84
CA PRO A 147 -4.82 0.80 -17.73
C PRO A 147 -5.02 2.26 -18.12
N VAL A 148 -6.11 2.88 -17.67
CA VAL A 148 -6.46 4.27 -17.96
C VAL A 148 -6.81 5.00 -16.66
N ASN A 149 -6.20 6.17 -16.48
CA ASN A 149 -6.28 6.94 -15.26
C ASN A 149 -7.27 8.10 -15.40
N PHE A 150 -8.46 7.97 -14.83
CA PHE A 150 -9.44 9.05 -14.76
C PHE A 150 -9.39 9.80 -13.42
N PRO A 151 -9.88 11.04 -13.34
CA PRO A 151 -10.11 11.70 -12.07
C PRO A 151 -11.16 10.91 -11.27
N HIS A 152 -10.88 10.64 -9.99
CA HIS A 152 -11.74 9.89 -9.06
C HIS A 152 -12.09 8.44 -9.44
N HIS A 153 -11.72 7.96 -10.64
CA HIS A 153 -12.01 6.60 -11.10
C HIS A 153 -10.82 5.96 -11.83
N PHE A 154 -10.85 4.66 -12.09
CA PHE A 154 -9.80 3.98 -12.84
C PHE A 154 -10.44 2.89 -13.69
N MET A 155 -10.05 2.82 -14.96
CA MET A 155 -10.64 1.91 -15.92
C MET A 155 -9.54 1.22 -16.72
N LEU A 156 -9.94 0.26 -17.55
CA LEU A 156 -9.09 -0.32 -18.57
C LEU A 156 -9.63 0.08 -19.93
N ARG A 157 -8.79 0.19 -20.96
CA ARG A 157 -9.23 0.31 -22.36
C ARG A 157 -8.90 -0.95 -23.12
N TRP A 158 -9.81 -1.32 -24.01
CA TRP A 158 -9.76 -2.49 -24.87
C TRP A 158 -9.84 -2.01 -26.33
N CYS A 159 -8.77 -2.24 -27.09
CA CYS A 159 -8.69 -1.81 -28.48
C CYS A 159 -9.67 -2.63 -29.35
N GLN A 160 -10.61 -1.95 -30.02
CA GLN A 160 -11.57 -2.55 -30.96
C GLN A 160 -11.08 -2.51 -32.41
N ARG A 161 -9.78 -2.25 -32.63
CA ARG A 161 -9.15 -2.26 -33.95
C ARG A 161 -7.88 -3.09 -33.94
N ALA A 162 -7.71 -3.91 -34.97
CA ALA A 162 -6.54 -4.75 -35.12
C ALA A 162 -5.25 -3.95 -35.42
N GLN A 163 -5.34 -2.80 -36.10
CA GLN A 163 -4.19 -1.95 -36.47
C GLN A 163 -4.57 -0.47 -36.51
N GLY A 164 -3.68 0.42 -36.05
CA GLY A 164 -3.79 1.87 -36.26
C GLY A 164 -4.72 2.63 -35.30
N ALA A 165 -4.99 2.10 -34.11
CA ALA A 165 -5.81 2.79 -33.11
C ALA A 165 -5.12 4.08 -32.64
N SER A 166 -5.77 5.21 -32.86
CA SER A 166 -5.27 6.54 -32.50
C SER A 166 -6.33 7.41 -31.85
N ASN A 167 -7.62 7.10 -32.06
CA ASN A 167 -8.73 7.86 -31.54
C ASN A 167 -9.32 7.21 -30.28
N ILE A 168 -9.83 8.01 -29.35
CA ILE A 168 -10.53 7.54 -28.14
C ILE A 168 -11.74 6.65 -28.46
N THR A 169 -12.32 6.76 -29.66
CA THR A 169 -13.45 5.96 -30.15
C THR A 169 -13.05 4.59 -30.69
N ASP A 170 -11.75 4.34 -30.90
CA ASP A 170 -11.22 3.02 -31.28
C ASP A 170 -11.20 2.04 -30.09
N TYR A 171 -11.55 2.52 -28.89
CA TYR A 171 -11.48 1.77 -27.65
C TYR A 171 -12.84 1.65 -26.98
N VAL A 172 -13.04 0.49 -26.35
CA VAL A 172 -14.05 0.29 -25.32
C VAL A 172 -13.37 0.40 -23.95
N TYR A 173 -14.00 1.11 -23.02
CA TYR A 173 -13.50 1.28 -21.67
C TYR A 173 -14.22 0.32 -20.73
N VAL A 174 -13.47 -0.49 -20.00
CA VAL A 174 -13.97 -1.51 -19.09
C VAL A 174 -13.85 -1.00 -17.66
N ASP A 175 -15.00 -0.87 -16.99
CA ASP A 175 -15.09 -0.49 -15.59
C ASP A 175 -15.21 -1.72 -14.69
N ALA A 176 -14.08 -2.19 -14.15
CA ALA A 176 -14.05 -3.31 -13.21
C ALA A 176 -14.76 -3.01 -11.87
N PHE A 177 -14.82 -1.74 -11.46
CA PHE A 177 -15.56 -1.35 -10.25
C PHE A 177 -17.08 -1.44 -10.46
N GLY A 178 -17.54 -1.09 -11.66
CA GLY A 178 -18.92 -1.20 -12.12
C GLY A 178 -19.31 -2.57 -12.68
N ASN A 179 -18.66 -3.65 -12.26
CA ASN A 179 -18.92 -5.03 -12.67
C ASN A 179 -18.56 -5.35 -14.13
N GLY A 180 -17.49 -4.76 -14.65
CA GLY A 180 -16.98 -5.04 -15.99
C GLY A 180 -17.81 -4.41 -17.11
N LYS A 181 -18.52 -3.31 -16.80
CA LYS A 181 -19.28 -2.55 -17.80
C LYS A 181 -18.36 -2.04 -18.89
N CYS A 182 -18.74 -2.29 -20.14
CA CYS A 182 -18.12 -1.73 -21.32
C CYS A 182 -18.78 -0.38 -21.64
N LEU A 183 -17.95 0.64 -21.83
CA LEU A 183 -18.35 2.03 -22.00
C LEU A 183 -17.66 2.62 -23.23
N THR A 184 -18.36 3.49 -23.93
CA THR A 184 -17.76 4.43 -24.89
C THR A 184 -17.07 5.57 -24.13
N ALA A 185 -16.22 6.33 -24.83
CA ALA A 185 -15.59 7.52 -24.24
C ALA A 185 -16.62 8.49 -23.63
N LYS A 186 -17.72 8.75 -24.36
CA LYS A 186 -18.81 9.63 -23.89
C LYS A 186 -19.49 9.11 -22.62
N GLU A 187 -19.69 7.80 -22.52
CA GLU A 187 -20.28 7.18 -21.32
C GLU A 187 -19.32 7.23 -20.12
N CYS A 188 -18.00 7.24 -20.35
CA CYS A 188 -17.02 7.46 -19.29
C CYS A 188 -17.21 8.84 -18.64
N GLU A 189 -17.36 9.90 -19.43
CA GLU A 189 -17.58 11.27 -18.93
C GLU A 189 -18.86 11.40 -18.11
N TYR A 190 -19.94 10.75 -18.57
CA TYR A 190 -21.19 10.71 -17.82
C TYR A 190 -21.02 10.02 -16.47
N MET A 191 -20.28 8.91 -16.42
CA MET A 191 -20.03 8.19 -15.18
C MET A 191 -19.16 9.00 -14.21
N ILE A 192 -18.06 9.60 -14.68
CA ILE A 192 -17.15 10.38 -13.83
C ILE A 192 -17.73 11.75 -13.45
N GLY A 193 -18.80 12.18 -14.11
CA GLY A 193 -19.52 13.42 -13.81
C GLY A 193 -18.81 14.69 -14.29
N GLN A 194 -17.87 14.58 -15.23
CA GLN A 194 -17.13 15.72 -15.79
C GLN A 194 -16.54 15.39 -17.17
N HIS A 195 -16.40 16.41 -18.02
CA HIS A 195 -15.60 16.31 -19.24
C HIS A 195 -14.10 16.26 -18.91
N VAL A 196 -13.36 15.50 -19.70
CA VAL A 196 -11.90 15.37 -19.58
C VAL A 196 -11.23 15.52 -20.94
N THR A 197 -9.96 15.94 -20.93
CA THR A 197 -9.16 16.03 -22.15
C THR A 197 -8.81 14.64 -22.67
N GLU A 198 -8.47 14.53 -23.96
CA GLU A 198 -8.09 13.26 -24.60
C GLU A 198 -6.92 12.55 -23.88
N GLU A 199 -6.05 13.31 -23.22
CA GLU A 199 -4.93 12.80 -22.41
C GLU A 199 -5.37 11.82 -21.31
N PHE A 200 -6.57 12.00 -20.73
CA PHE A 200 -7.10 11.10 -19.70
C PHE A 200 -7.52 9.73 -20.23
N TYR A 201 -7.65 9.57 -21.55
CA TYR A 201 -7.97 8.29 -22.21
C TYR A 201 -6.71 7.51 -22.63
N ALA A 202 -5.53 8.11 -22.45
CA ALA A 202 -4.26 7.47 -22.72
C ALA A 202 -4.00 6.30 -21.75
N ALA A 203 -3.32 5.27 -22.25
CA ALA A 203 -2.80 4.22 -21.39
C ALA A 203 -1.74 4.79 -20.46
N VAL A 204 -1.76 4.37 -19.20
CA VAL A 204 -0.75 4.74 -18.21
C VAL A 204 0.27 3.62 -18.01
N SER A 205 1.50 4.00 -17.68
CA SER A 205 2.57 3.05 -17.38
C SER A 205 2.35 2.34 -16.04
N THR A 206 3.01 1.19 -15.85
CA THR A 206 3.04 0.48 -14.56
C THR A 206 3.43 1.40 -13.41
N LYS A 207 4.44 2.26 -13.61
CA LYS A 207 4.86 3.25 -12.62
C LYS A 207 3.73 4.22 -12.21
N GLU A 208 2.95 4.71 -13.16
CA GLU A 208 1.80 5.59 -12.90
C GLU A 208 0.65 4.85 -12.19
N VAL A 209 0.40 3.58 -12.52
CA VAL A 209 -0.55 2.74 -11.79
C VAL A 209 -0.14 2.63 -10.32
N LEU A 210 1.12 2.25 -10.05
CA LEU A 210 1.64 2.12 -8.69
C LEU A 210 1.63 3.46 -7.95
N GLN A 211 1.95 4.57 -8.63
CA GLN A 211 1.82 5.91 -8.05
C GLN A 211 0.42 6.20 -7.58
N ARG A 212 -0.59 5.88 -8.40
CA ARG A 212 -1.99 6.10 -8.05
C ARG A 212 -2.42 5.18 -6.90
N MET A 213 -1.95 3.94 -6.86
CA MET A 213 -2.22 3.04 -5.72
C MET A 213 -1.67 3.60 -4.40
N VAL A 214 -0.41 4.03 -4.37
CA VAL A 214 0.19 4.64 -3.17
C VAL A 214 -0.46 5.99 -2.86
N GLY A 215 -0.79 6.79 -3.88
CA GLY A 215 -1.49 8.06 -3.75
C GLY A 215 -2.88 7.90 -3.12
N ASN A 216 -3.62 6.84 -3.45
CA ASN A 216 -4.89 6.50 -2.82
C ASN A 216 -4.70 6.23 -1.33
N LEU A 217 -3.74 5.37 -0.95
CA LEU A 217 -3.41 5.08 0.45
C LEU A 217 -2.96 6.33 1.21
N LEU A 218 -2.17 7.20 0.57
CA LEU A 218 -1.73 8.46 1.14
C LEU A 218 -2.90 9.40 1.43
N ASN A 219 -3.85 9.50 0.49
CA ASN A 219 -5.03 10.32 0.67
C ASN A 219 -5.97 9.75 1.76
N LEU A 220 -6.04 8.43 1.91
CA LEU A 220 -6.71 7.78 3.05
C LEU A 220 -6.03 8.16 4.37
N GLY A 221 -4.71 8.02 4.47
CA GLY A 221 -3.95 8.40 5.66
C GLY A 221 -4.12 9.87 6.05
N LYS A 222 -4.20 10.78 5.06
CA LYS A 222 -4.51 12.20 5.30
C LYS A 222 -5.90 12.37 5.91
N ARG A 223 -6.90 11.60 5.48
CA ARG A 223 -8.28 11.65 6.01
C ARG A 223 -8.36 11.08 7.43
N GLU A 224 -7.75 9.93 7.67
CA GLU A 224 -7.74 9.21 8.95
C GLU A 224 -6.91 9.91 10.04
N SER A 225 -6.03 10.84 9.68
CA SER A 225 -5.18 11.58 10.63
C SER A 225 -5.97 12.35 11.71
N LYS A 226 -7.30 12.46 11.57
CA LYS A 226 -8.21 12.96 12.60
C LYS A 226 -8.34 12.03 13.82
N ASP A 227 -8.08 10.72 13.67
CA ASP A 227 -8.26 9.67 14.69
C ASP A 227 -6.96 9.22 15.38
N ARG A 228 -5.91 10.08 15.37
CA ARG A 228 -4.62 9.94 16.08
C ARG A 228 -3.66 8.84 15.59
N SER A 229 -4.08 7.91 14.73
CA SER A 229 -3.15 6.96 14.10
C SER A 229 -2.56 7.56 12.82
N PHE A 230 -1.40 8.22 12.94
CA PHE A 230 -0.63 8.69 11.78
C PHE A 230 0.09 7.55 11.03
N MET A 231 -0.17 6.29 11.37
CA MET A 231 0.58 5.15 10.83
C MET A 231 0.38 5.00 9.33
N LEU A 232 -0.86 4.99 8.84
CA LEU A 232 -1.15 4.88 7.42
C LEU A 232 -0.55 6.05 6.65
N LEU A 233 -0.72 7.28 7.15
CA LEU A 233 -0.12 8.48 6.55
C LEU A 233 1.40 8.37 6.46
N ARG A 234 2.06 7.97 7.54
CA ARG A 234 3.52 7.83 7.58
C ARG A 234 4.01 6.80 6.58
N VAL A 235 3.44 5.59 6.63
CA VAL A 235 3.87 4.46 5.79
C VAL A 235 3.63 4.75 4.31
N SER A 236 2.44 5.25 3.95
CA SER A 236 2.13 5.59 2.56
C SER A 236 2.96 6.77 2.04
N LEU A 237 3.26 7.76 2.88
CA LEU A 237 4.11 8.89 2.50
C LEU A 237 5.57 8.48 2.30
N ASP A 238 6.11 7.64 3.19
CA ASP A 238 7.46 7.09 3.07
C ASP A 238 7.60 6.27 1.78
N LEU A 239 6.59 5.45 1.46
CA LEU A 239 6.54 4.69 0.22
C LEU A 239 6.44 5.61 -1.02
N TYR A 240 5.60 6.63 -0.96
CA TYR A 240 5.44 7.59 -2.05
C TYR A 240 6.75 8.30 -2.36
N LEU A 241 7.43 8.82 -1.34
CA LEU A 241 8.73 9.51 -1.49
C LEU A 241 9.87 8.56 -1.87
N ALA A 242 9.76 7.28 -1.56
CA ALA A 242 10.68 6.26 -2.06
C ALA A 242 10.59 6.09 -3.58
N MET A 243 9.41 6.30 -4.17
CA MET A 243 9.19 6.24 -5.62
C MET A 243 9.39 7.60 -6.30
N TYR A 244 9.13 8.69 -5.58
CA TYR A 244 9.14 10.08 -6.06
C TYR A 244 9.87 10.99 -5.06
N PRO A 245 11.22 10.90 -4.99
CA PRO A 245 11.99 11.56 -3.93
C PRO A 245 11.97 13.09 -4.02
N ASP A 246 11.75 13.65 -5.21
CA ASP A 246 11.91 15.10 -5.47
C ASP A 246 10.60 15.89 -5.28
N SER A 247 9.55 15.26 -4.75
CA SER A 247 8.27 15.95 -4.53
C SER A 247 8.32 16.86 -3.30
N VAL A 248 8.66 18.14 -3.52
CA VAL A 248 8.76 19.17 -2.47
C VAL A 248 7.52 19.21 -1.55
N GLN A 249 6.32 19.13 -2.13
CA GLN A 249 5.08 19.10 -1.36
C GLN A 249 5.00 17.91 -0.39
N HIS A 250 5.43 16.73 -0.83
CA HIS A 250 5.40 15.50 -0.01
C HIS A 250 6.56 15.47 0.99
N LEU A 251 7.74 15.99 0.63
CA LEU A 251 8.87 16.17 1.55
C LEU A 251 8.48 17.11 2.69
N LEU A 252 7.85 18.26 2.39
CA LEU A 252 7.33 19.17 3.42
C LEU A 252 6.31 18.49 4.33
N LEU A 253 5.41 17.67 3.77
CA LEU A 253 4.47 16.88 4.56
C LEU A 253 5.19 15.87 5.46
N GLN A 254 6.25 15.22 4.98
CA GLN A 254 7.03 14.24 5.74
C GLN A 254 7.79 14.90 6.89
N ALA A 255 8.46 16.03 6.63
CA ALA A 255 9.14 16.82 7.66
C ALA A 255 8.16 17.25 8.76
N ARG A 256 6.99 17.80 8.39
CA ARG A 256 5.94 18.19 9.34
C ARG A 256 5.41 17.00 10.14
N LEU A 257 5.21 15.86 9.49
CA LEU A 257 4.72 14.65 10.15
C LEU A 257 5.72 14.11 11.16
N TYR A 258 6.99 13.97 10.78
CA TYR A 258 8.04 13.49 11.68
C TYR A 258 8.29 14.44 12.85
N PHE A 259 8.30 15.76 12.59
CA PHE A 259 8.34 16.78 13.62
C PHE A 259 7.16 16.66 14.59
N HIS A 260 5.93 16.55 14.08
CA HIS A 260 4.72 16.39 14.89
C HIS A 260 4.75 15.13 15.76
N LEU A 261 5.25 14.02 15.22
CA LEU A 261 5.42 12.76 15.95
C LEU A 261 6.63 12.77 16.90
N GLY A 262 7.50 13.79 16.85
CA GLY A 262 8.73 13.86 17.62
C GLY A 262 9.71 12.72 17.28
N ILE A 263 9.73 12.23 16.05
CA ILE A 263 10.61 11.13 15.62
C ILE A 263 11.69 11.64 14.67
N TRP A 264 12.89 11.06 14.77
CA TRP A 264 14.02 11.29 13.86
C TRP A 264 14.28 12.77 13.53
N PRO A 265 14.53 13.64 14.52
CA PRO A 265 14.72 15.06 14.28
C PRO A 265 15.92 15.36 13.36
N GLU A 266 16.96 14.52 13.37
CA GLU A 266 18.08 14.60 12.43
C GLU A 266 17.61 14.39 10.98
N LYS A 267 16.76 13.38 10.74
CA LYS A 267 16.16 13.12 9.42
C LYS A 267 15.24 14.26 8.98
N VAL A 268 14.57 14.94 9.92
CA VAL A 268 13.79 16.14 9.61
C VAL A 268 14.70 17.24 9.06
N LEU A 269 15.86 17.47 9.67
CA LEU A 269 16.84 18.44 9.17
C LEU A 269 17.35 18.06 7.77
N ASP A 270 17.65 16.78 7.52
CA ASP A 270 18.07 16.29 6.20
C ASP A 270 17.00 16.55 5.12
N ILE A 271 15.72 16.28 5.44
CA ILE A 271 14.59 16.53 4.53
C ILE A 271 14.46 18.03 4.24
N LEU A 272 14.58 18.88 5.27
CA LEU A 272 14.48 20.33 5.15
C LEU A 272 15.61 20.92 4.30
N GLN A 273 16.83 20.42 4.45
CA GLN A 273 17.96 20.77 3.58
C GLN A 273 17.71 20.35 2.13
N ASN A 274 17.18 19.15 1.90
CA ASN A 274 16.83 18.68 0.56
C ASN A 274 15.76 19.57 -0.09
N ILE A 275 14.72 19.98 0.65
CA ILE A 275 13.70 20.91 0.16
C ILE A 275 14.32 22.24 -0.27
N GLN A 276 15.24 22.79 0.52
CA GLN A 276 15.92 24.05 0.20
C GLN A 276 16.76 23.96 -1.09
N ALA A 277 17.35 22.78 -1.37
CA ALA A 277 18.10 22.52 -2.60
C ALA A 277 17.19 22.36 -3.82
N LEU A 278 16.03 21.71 -3.66
CA LEU A 278 15.06 21.48 -4.73
C LEU A 278 14.24 22.73 -5.09
N ASP A 279 13.82 23.51 -4.09
CA ASP A 279 13.00 24.71 -4.28
C ASP A 279 13.40 25.80 -3.27
N PRO A 280 14.30 26.73 -3.67
CA PRO A 280 14.73 27.82 -2.81
C PRO A 280 13.61 28.76 -2.34
N SER A 281 12.45 28.79 -3.01
CA SER A 281 11.31 29.63 -2.62
C SER A 281 10.69 29.21 -1.28
N GLN A 282 10.91 27.97 -0.84
CA GLN A 282 10.42 27.45 0.45
C GLN A 282 11.23 27.94 1.66
N HIS A 283 12.25 28.79 1.46
CA HIS A 283 13.21 29.18 2.50
C HIS A 283 12.58 29.60 3.83
N GLY A 284 11.55 30.46 3.79
CA GLY A 284 10.88 30.92 5.01
C GLY A 284 10.24 29.80 5.82
N ALA A 285 9.52 28.89 5.16
CA ALA A 285 8.86 27.75 5.82
C ALA A 285 9.90 26.72 6.31
N VAL A 286 10.98 26.51 5.55
CA VAL A 286 12.08 25.64 5.93
C VAL A 286 12.82 26.17 7.15
N ALA A 287 13.20 27.45 7.16
CA ALA A 287 13.92 28.08 8.27
C ALA A 287 13.14 27.97 9.59
N TYR A 288 11.83 28.20 9.56
CA TYR A 288 10.95 28.03 10.72
C TYR A 288 11.01 26.61 11.30
N LEU A 289 10.87 25.59 10.44
CA LEU A 289 10.91 24.19 10.89
C LEU A 289 12.32 23.77 11.35
N VAL A 290 13.39 24.27 10.73
CA VAL A 290 14.77 24.00 11.16
C VAL A 290 14.99 24.50 12.57
N GLN A 291 14.63 25.76 12.85
CA GLN A 291 14.80 26.36 14.18
C GLN A 291 14.11 25.53 15.26
N HIS A 292 12.82 25.22 15.08
CA HIS A 292 12.07 24.44 16.07
C HIS A 292 12.55 23.00 16.20
N THR A 293 13.07 22.39 15.13
CA THR A 293 13.65 21.05 15.19
C THR A 293 14.94 21.05 16.00
N LEU A 294 15.80 22.06 15.86
CA LEU A 294 17.01 22.22 16.65
C LEU A 294 16.70 22.43 18.14
N GLU A 295 15.74 23.30 18.46
CA GLU A 295 15.25 23.50 19.83
C GLU A 295 14.76 22.17 20.45
N HIS A 296 14.08 21.33 19.67
CA HIS A 296 13.61 20.02 20.12
C HIS A 296 14.75 19.05 20.40
N ILE A 297 15.81 19.06 19.58
CA ILE A 297 17.03 18.26 19.80
C ILE A 297 17.73 18.71 21.09
N GLU A 298 17.88 20.02 21.30
CA GLU A 298 18.52 20.60 22.48
C GLU A 298 17.77 20.24 23.76
N ARG A 299 16.44 20.43 23.81
CA ARG A 299 15.61 20.04 24.96
C ARG A 299 15.75 18.55 25.29
N ARG A 300 15.82 17.68 24.28
CA ARG A 300 16.05 16.24 24.49
C ARG A 300 17.42 15.93 25.06
N ARG A 301 18.45 16.71 24.72
CA ARG A 301 19.79 16.59 25.31
C ARG A 301 19.79 17.07 26.76
N GLU A 302 19.04 18.12 27.09
CA GLU A 302 18.89 18.61 28.47
C GLU A 302 18.12 17.64 29.37
N ASP A 303 17.09 16.95 28.83
CA ASP A 303 16.32 15.91 29.53
C ASP A 303 17.08 14.56 29.67
N SER A 304 18.29 14.46 29.10
CA SER A 304 19.08 13.21 29.07
C SER A 304 19.93 12.98 30.32
N GLY A 305 19.26 12.91 31.46
CA GLY A 305 19.79 12.25 32.65
C GLY A 305 18.63 11.64 33.45
N PRO A 306 18.50 10.31 33.55
CA PRO A 306 17.53 9.75 34.48
C PRO A 306 17.97 10.17 35.88
N ASN A 307 17.15 10.95 36.58
CA ASN A 307 17.32 11.15 38.01
C ASN A 307 16.92 9.84 38.70
N VAL A 308 17.79 8.83 38.62
CA VAL A 308 17.60 7.53 39.26
C VAL A 308 17.64 7.79 40.76
N LYS A 309 16.48 7.90 41.40
CA LYS A 309 16.40 7.69 42.84
C LYS A 309 16.82 6.25 43.09
N LEU A 310 18.09 6.05 43.42
CA LEU A 310 18.62 4.82 44.02
C LEU A 310 17.82 4.56 45.30
N ARG A 311 16.71 3.83 45.19
CA ARG A 311 16.00 3.30 46.35
C ARG A 311 16.59 1.93 46.64
N SER A 312 17.72 1.92 47.33
CA SER A 312 18.12 0.93 48.34
C SER A 312 19.61 1.07 48.62
N SER A 313 20.01 0.69 49.82
CA SER A 313 21.38 0.56 50.31
C SER A 313 22.20 -0.53 49.60
N GLU A 314 21.74 -1.09 48.48
CA GLU A 314 22.42 -2.15 47.74
C GLU A 314 23.19 -1.59 46.55
N LYS A 315 24.53 -1.56 46.68
CA LYS A 315 25.46 -0.98 45.69
C LYS A 315 25.64 -1.80 44.40
N GLU A 316 24.96 -2.96 44.27
CA GLU A 316 25.19 -3.91 43.16
C GLU A 316 24.10 -3.90 42.08
N VAL A 317 23.08 -3.05 42.18
CA VAL A 317 21.97 -3.01 41.20
C VAL A 317 22.14 -1.81 40.27
N CYS A 318 22.51 -2.06 39.00
CA CYS A 318 22.74 -1.01 38.01
C CYS A 318 21.46 -0.49 37.33
N TYR A 319 20.37 -1.27 37.29
CA TYR A 319 19.14 -0.92 36.57
C TYR A 319 17.87 -1.45 37.25
N SER A 320 16.78 -0.69 37.20
CA SER A 320 15.42 -1.14 37.53
C SER A 320 14.59 -1.26 36.26
N VAL A 321 14.08 -2.45 35.93
CA VAL A 321 13.16 -2.63 34.79
C VAL A 321 11.75 -2.72 35.34
N GLY A 322 10.92 -1.71 35.04
CA GLY A 322 9.49 -1.76 35.34
C GLY A 322 8.76 -2.54 34.27
N LEU A 323 8.06 -3.61 34.65
CA LEU A 323 7.13 -4.31 33.77
C LEU A 323 5.69 -3.90 34.12
N LEU A 324 4.94 -3.44 33.12
CA LEU A 324 3.49 -3.31 33.20
C LEU A 324 2.88 -4.71 32.98
N VAL A 325 2.37 -5.30 34.05
CA VAL A 325 1.76 -6.64 33.99
C VAL A 325 0.25 -6.50 34.13
N ARG A 326 -0.49 -7.12 33.22
CA ARG A 326 -1.96 -7.18 33.30
C ARG A 326 -2.35 -8.37 34.19
N HIS A 327 -3.02 -8.10 35.30
CA HIS A 327 -3.44 -9.16 36.23
C HIS A 327 -4.54 -10.01 35.58
N LYS A 328 -4.29 -11.32 35.38
CA LYS A 328 -5.19 -12.24 34.65
C LYS A 328 -6.62 -12.30 35.20
N ARG A 329 -6.84 -12.02 36.50
CA ARG A 329 -8.17 -12.03 37.13
C ARG A 329 -8.83 -10.66 37.29
N LEU A 330 -8.06 -9.58 37.41
CA LEU A 330 -8.60 -8.25 37.77
C LEU A 330 -8.66 -7.28 36.59
N ARG A 331 -8.13 -7.68 35.41
CA ARG A 331 -8.02 -6.90 34.16
C ARG A 331 -7.30 -5.53 34.26
N ASN A 332 -6.99 -5.04 35.45
CA ASN A 332 -6.21 -3.83 35.69
C ASN A 332 -4.70 -4.04 35.46
N LEU A 333 -4.03 -2.97 35.03
CA LEU A 333 -2.57 -2.90 34.90
C LEU A 333 -1.95 -2.68 36.28
N VAL A 334 -0.98 -3.52 36.64
CA VAL A 334 -0.23 -3.40 37.89
C VAL A 334 1.24 -3.18 37.55
N LYS A 335 1.89 -2.21 38.22
CA LYS A 335 3.34 -2.01 38.12
C LYS A 335 4.05 -3.04 38.98
N GLY A 336 4.81 -3.94 38.36
CA GLY A 336 5.75 -4.82 39.06
C GLY A 336 7.18 -4.28 38.91
N LEU A 337 7.91 -4.15 40.02
CA LEU A 337 9.36 -3.92 39.98
C LEU A 337 10.09 -5.26 40.05
N PHE A 338 11.01 -5.48 39.12
CA PHE A 338 11.98 -6.57 39.16
C PHE A 338 13.40 -6.00 39.12
N TYR A 339 14.30 -6.66 39.83
CA TYR A 339 15.72 -6.32 39.91
C TYR A 339 16.52 -7.35 39.11
N ALA A 340 17.37 -6.90 38.19
CA ALA A 340 18.20 -7.75 37.35
C ALA A 340 19.69 -7.44 37.57
N ARG A 341 20.51 -8.48 37.79
CA ARG A 341 21.97 -8.35 37.98
C ARG A 341 22.76 -8.28 36.66
N ARG A 342 22.21 -8.73 35.54
CA ARG A 342 22.78 -8.60 34.18
C ARG A 342 21.67 -8.47 33.16
N VAL A 343 21.76 -7.45 32.32
CA VAL A 343 20.93 -7.29 31.11
C VAL A 343 21.88 -7.41 29.93
N VAL A 344 21.73 -8.47 29.13
CA VAL A 344 22.44 -8.60 27.86
C VAL A 344 21.51 -8.05 26.78
N LEU A 345 21.89 -6.90 26.21
CA LEU A 345 21.20 -6.31 25.06
C LEU A 345 21.69 -7.01 23.80
N PHE A 346 20.87 -7.90 23.24
CA PHE A 346 20.95 -8.23 21.81
C PHE A 346 19.96 -7.34 21.06
N SER A 347 20.41 -6.82 19.92
CA SER A 347 19.68 -5.93 19.01
C SER A 347 18.17 -6.19 18.97
N GLY A 348 17.40 -5.32 19.64
CA GLY A 348 15.99 -5.04 19.31
C GLY A 348 14.88 -5.88 19.96
N LEU A 349 15.17 -6.87 20.80
CA LEU A 349 14.13 -7.57 21.58
C LEU A 349 14.58 -7.88 23.02
N ILE A 350 13.79 -7.45 23.99
CA ILE A 350 13.82 -7.90 25.39
C ILE A 350 12.76 -9.05 25.45
N LEU A 351 12.97 -10.28 25.93
CA LEU A 351 13.56 -10.75 27.18
C LEU A 351 13.89 -12.27 27.09
N GLN A 352 15.09 -12.68 27.52
CA GLN A 352 15.27 -13.97 28.21
C GLN A 352 16.04 -13.67 29.50
N CYS A 353 15.31 -13.56 30.62
CA CYS A 353 15.91 -13.38 31.94
C CYS A 353 16.25 -14.75 32.52
N VAL A 354 17.54 -15.01 32.71
CA VAL A 354 18.04 -16.11 33.55
C VAL A 354 18.15 -15.57 34.98
N THR A 355 17.59 -16.34 35.93
CA THR A 355 17.50 -16.14 37.40
C THR A 355 16.44 -15.16 37.95
N PHE A 356 15.44 -15.73 38.64
CA PHE A 356 14.38 -15.08 39.41
C PHE A 356 14.76 -15.01 40.91
N PHE A 357 14.49 -13.88 41.57
CA PHE A 357 14.37 -13.79 43.03
C PHE A 357 12.93 -13.41 43.42
N LYS A 358 12.38 -14.07 44.45
CA LYS A 358 10.98 -13.94 44.88
C LYS A 358 10.71 -12.64 45.67
N SER A 359 9.69 -11.91 45.20
CA SER A 359 8.63 -11.18 45.92
C SER A 359 8.95 -10.06 46.94
N LEU A 360 8.40 -8.87 46.68
CA LEU A 360 7.55 -8.17 47.66
C LEU A 360 6.43 -7.39 46.93
N ILE A 361 5.20 -7.91 46.93
CA ILE A 361 4.01 -7.16 46.49
C ILE A 361 3.55 -6.31 47.68
N ARG A 362 3.76 -4.99 47.62
CA ARG A 362 3.01 -4.04 48.46
C ARG A 362 1.89 -3.45 47.63
N ALA A 363 0.65 -3.84 47.95
CA ALA A 363 -0.54 -3.19 47.45
C ALA A 363 -0.61 -1.77 48.07
N PHE A 364 -0.62 -0.75 47.22
CA PHE A 364 -1.13 0.58 47.60
C PHE A 364 -2.54 0.67 47.03
N PHE A 365 -3.50 0.95 47.92
CA PHE A 365 -4.89 1.28 47.61
C PHE A 365 -4.99 2.52 46.71
#